data_AF-A0A952HK45-F1
#
_entry.id   AF-A0A952HK45-F1
#
_cell.length_a   1.000
_cell.length_b   1.000
_cell.length_c   1.000
_cell.angle_alpha   90.00
_cell.angle_beta   90.00
_cell.angle_gamma   90.00
#
_symmetry.space_group_name_H-M   'P 1'
#
loop_
_entity.id
_entity.type
_entity.pdbx_description
1 polymer ?
#
loop_
_entity_poly.entity_id
_entity_poly.type
_entity_poly.pdbx_seq_one_letter_code
_entity_poly.pdbx_strand_id
1 'polypeptide(L)'
;MTFSDLNIDQDMVDALAAKGIIEPFPIQTQTIPLALTGQDIIGQAKTGTGKTLGFGLPLIQRLGLDPAPGVKALVVVPTRELAIQVYEDLETAASGRPTSIASIYGGKAYEGQIAQLKGGAQIVVGTPGRLLDLAGQRLLNLGNVEEMVLDEADKMLDLGFLSDIEKLFAQTPATRHTMLFSATMPGPIVA
;
A
#
# COMPACT_ATOMS: atom_id res chain seq x y z
N MET A 1 16.80 13.94 12.63
CA MET A 1 16.15 13.91 11.31
C MET A 1 14.70 13.53 11.54
N THR A 2 13.76 14.25 10.96
CA THR A 2 12.32 14.05 11.09
C THR A 2 11.72 13.67 9.74
N PHE A 3 10.44 13.31 9.71
CA PHE A 3 9.73 13.08 8.45
C PHE A 3 9.59 14.34 7.59
N SER A 4 9.57 15.53 8.21
CA SER A 4 9.57 16.81 7.48
C SER A 4 10.85 16.99 6.67
N ASP A 5 12.00 16.55 7.21
CA ASP A 5 13.28 16.55 6.48
C ASP A 5 13.28 15.64 5.24
N LEU A 6 12.30 14.72 5.14
CA LEU A 6 12.09 13.82 4.00
C LEU A 6 11.02 14.33 3.01
N ASN A 7 10.61 15.59 3.14
CA ASN A 7 9.55 16.25 2.34
C ASN A 7 8.15 15.61 2.50
N ILE A 8 7.86 15.02 3.67
CA ILE A 8 6.49 14.64 4.01
C ILE A 8 5.72 15.87 4.49
N ASP A 9 4.48 16.01 4.03
CA ASP A 9 3.58 17.10 4.36
C ASP A 9 3.31 17.17 5.87
N GLN A 10 3.20 18.40 6.39
CA GLN A 10 3.16 18.65 7.83
C GLN A 10 1.95 17.99 8.53
N ASP A 11 0.81 17.89 7.85
CA ASP A 11 -0.39 17.24 8.41
C ASP A 11 -0.15 15.76 8.74
N MET A 12 0.60 15.07 7.89
CA MET A 12 0.98 13.68 8.11
C MET A 12 2.08 13.55 9.18
N VAL A 13 3.04 14.49 9.21
CA VAL A 13 4.06 14.56 10.26
C VAL A 13 3.42 14.72 11.64
N ASP A 14 2.43 15.62 11.76
CA ASP A 14 1.70 15.87 13.01
C ASP A 14 0.87 14.64 13.43
N ALA A 15 0.23 13.96 12.47
CA ALA A 15 -0.52 12.72 12.71
C ALA A 15 0.38 11.61 13.28
N LEU A 16 1.58 11.44 12.73
CA LEU A 16 2.59 10.50 13.24
C LEU A 16 3.10 10.90 14.63
N ALA A 17 3.38 12.19 14.84
CA ALA A 17 3.86 12.70 16.11
C ALA A 17 2.85 12.50 17.25
N ALA A 18 1.55 12.59 16.97
CA ALA A 18 0.49 12.29 17.93
C ALA A 18 0.48 10.82 18.40
N LYS A 19 1.11 9.91 17.66
CA LYS A 19 1.34 8.51 18.04
C LYS A 19 2.75 8.25 18.59
N GLY A 20 3.56 9.29 18.77
CA GLY A 20 4.94 9.18 19.22
C GLY A 20 5.93 8.71 18.13
N ILE A 21 5.53 8.75 16.86
CA ILE A 21 6.37 8.39 15.71
C ILE A 21 7.03 9.67 15.19
N ILE A 22 8.25 9.96 15.66
CA ILE A 22 8.94 11.24 15.42
C ILE A 22 10.08 11.11 14.41
N GLU A 23 10.88 10.05 14.54
CA GLU A 23 12.09 9.86 13.74
C GLU A 23 11.92 8.72 12.74
N PRO A 24 12.35 8.90 11.48
CA PRO A 24 12.25 7.87 10.47
C PRO A 24 13.29 6.75 10.67
N PHE A 25 12.91 5.52 10.35
CA PHE A 25 13.84 4.40 10.27
C PHE A 25 14.76 4.51 9.04
N PRO A 26 15.94 3.86 9.04
CA PRO A 26 16.90 3.95 7.93
C PRO A 26 16.37 3.55 6.54
N ILE A 27 15.38 2.64 6.48
CA ILE A 27 14.74 2.29 5.20
C ILE A 27 13.83 3.41 4.71
N GLN A 28 13.17 4.13 5.61
CA GLN A 28 12.27 5.24 5.29
C GLN A 28 13.05 6.44 4.78
N THR A 29 14.21 6.75 5.36
CA THR A 29 15.07 7.86 4.89
C THR A 29 15.59 7.65 3.47
N GLN A 30 15.76 6.40 3.04
CA GLN A 30 16.18 6.06 1.68
C GLN A 30 15.00 6.00 0.71
N THR A 31 13.88 5.44 1.16
CA THR A 31 12.74 5.11 0.29
C THR A 31 11.84 6.31 0.04
N ILE A 32 11.53 7.10 1.07
CA ILE A 32 10.55 8.19 0.98
C ILE A 32 10.93 9.21 -0.10
N PRO A 33 12.16 9.77 -0.13
CA PRO A 33 12.51 10.75 -1.15
C PRO A 33 12.43 10.20 -2.57
N LEU A 34 12.81 8.93 -2.77
CA LEU A 34 12.71 8.27 -4.07
C LEU A 34 11.26 8.04 -4.49
N ALA A 35 10.43 7.54 -3.57
CA ALA A 35 9.02 7.25 -3.83
C ALA A 35 8.23 8.51 -4.18
N LEU A 36 8.54 9.65 -3.55
CA LEU A 36 7.93 10.93 -3.90
C LEU A 36 8.18 11.33 -5.36
N THR A 37 9.32 10.93 -5.96
CA THR A 37 9.59 11.19 -7.38
C THR A 37 8.71 10.39 -8.34
N GLY A 38 8.09 9.31 -7.88
CA GLY A 38 7.29 8.40 -8.70
C GLY A 38 8.12 7.44 -9.57
N GLN A 39 9.40 7.26 -9.25
CA GLN A 39 10.23 6.23 -9.84
C GLN A 39 9.99 4.90 -9.14
N ASP A 40 9.78 3.84 -9.92
CA ASP A 40 9.57 2.50 -9.38
C ASP A 40 10.70 2.06 -8.45
N ILE A 41 10.33 1.36 -7.38
CA ILE A 41 11.24 0.99 -6.29
C ILE A 41 11.25 -0.50 -6.09
N ILE A 42 12.45 -1.05 -5.92
CA ILE A 42 12.66 -2.36 -5.31
C ILE A 42 13.45 -2.13 -4.01
N GLY A 43 12.77 -2.28 -2.88
CA GLY A 43 13.32 -2.12 -1.55
C GLY A 43 13.60 -3.46 -0.88
N GLN A 44 14.87 -3.83 -0.73
CA GLN A 44 15.24 -5.00 0.06
C GLN A 44 15.33 -4.64 1.54
N ALA A 45 14.37 -5.12 2.35
CA ALA A 45 14.35 -4.84 3.77
C ALA A 45 13.62 -5.92 4.59
N LYS A 46 14.17 -6.19 5.80
CA LYS A 46 13.61 -7.17 6.74
C LYS A 46 12.29 -6.68 7.34
N THR A 47 11.42 -7.61 7.75
CA THR A 47 10.21 -7.31 8.52
C THR A 47 10.54 -6.55 9.82
N GLY A 48 9.65 -5.68 10.27
CA GLY A 48 9.83 -4.90 11.51
C GLY A 48 10.77 -3.70 11.40
N THR A 49 11.12 -3.27 10.18
CA THR A 49 11.98 -2.09 9.93
C THR A 49 11.22 -0.81 9.60
N GLY A 50 9.88 -0.82 9.75
CA GLY A 50 9.02 0.33 9.46
C GLY A 50 8.78 0.60 7.97
N LYS A 51 8.87 -0.43 7.11
CA LYS A 51 8.63 -0.31 5.66
C LYS A 51 7.27 0.29 5.33
N THR A 52 6.24 0.01 6.13
CA THR A 52 4.88 0.50 5.92
C THR A 52 4.81 2.00 5.73
N LEU A 53 5.40 2.78 6.65
CA LEU A 53 5.43 4.24 6.50
C LEU A 53 6.44 4.69 5.43
N GLY A 54 7.42 3.86 5.09
CA GLY A 54 8.37 4.12 4.01
C GLY A 54 7.72 4.18 2.62
N PHE A 55 6.72 3.33 2.35
CA PHE A 55 5.89 3.42 1.14
C PHE A 55 4.59 4.17 1.35
N GLY A 56 4.02 4.11 2.56
CA GLY A 56 2.69 4.61 2.87
C GLY A 56 2.60 6.12 2.85
N LEU A 57 3.59 6.80 3.44
CA LEU A 57 3.64 8.26 3.46
C LEU A 57 3.73 8.85 2.04
N PRO A 58 4.71 8.46 1.20
CA PRO A 58 4.77 8.98 -0.16
C PRO A 58 3.57 8.57 -1.02
N LEU A 59 3.01 7.37 -0.82
CA LEU A 59 1.78 6.93 -1.51
C LEU A 59 0.61 7.86 -1.19
N ILE A 60 0.31 8.09 0.09
CA ILE A 60 -0.80 8.98 0.51
C ILE A 60 -0.56 10.40 -0.01
N GLN A 61 0.68 10.89 0.06
CA GLN A 61 1.02 12.23 -0.39
C GLN A 61 0.85 12.41 -1.90
N ARG A 62 1.22 11.40 -2.69
CA ARG A 62 1.10 11.44 -4.16
C ARG A 62 -0.34 11.36 -4.65
N LEU A 63 -1.25 10.73 -3.89
CA LEU A 63 -2.68 10.82 -4.16
C LEU A 63 -3.24 12.24 -3.97
N GLY A 64 -2.52 13.11 -3.25
CA GLY A 64 -2.91 14.48 -2.98
C GLY A 64 -3.79 14.64 -1.73
N LEU A 65 -4.26 15.87 -1.51
CA LEU A 65 -5.02 16.24 -0.32
C LEU A 65 -6.50 15.83 -0.40
N ASP A 66 -7.07 15.74 -1.61
CA ASP A 66 -8.48 15.40 -1.83
C ASP A 66 -8.61 14.48 -3.06
N PRO A 67 -8.20 13.21 -2.93
CA PRO A 67 -8.25 12.27 -4.04
C PRO A 67 -9.69 11.92 -4.38
N ALA A 68 -10.01 11.97 -5.68
CA ALA A 68 -11.33 11.59 -6.19
C ALA A 68 -11.73 10.17 -5.72
N PRO A 69 -13.02 9.92 -5.44
CA PRO A 69 -13.49 8.61 -4.98
C PRO A 69 -13.13 7.46 -5.93
N GLY A 70 -12.91 6.29 -5.34
CA GLY A 70 -12.56 5.06 -6.04
C GLY A 70 -11.07 4.75 -5.96
N VAL A 71 -10.74 3.47 -6.15
CA VAL A 71 -9.41 2.94 -5.81
C VAL A 71 -8.32 3.55 -6.71
N LYS A 72 -7.41 4.29 -6.07
CA LYS A 72 -6.23 4.93 -6.66
C LYS A 72 -4.92 4.27 -6.25
N ALA A 73 -4.89 3.65 -5.08
CA ALA A 73 -3.73 2.92 -4.61
C ALA A 73 -4.09 1.51 -4.18
N LEU A 74 -3.23 0.55 -4.53
CA LEU A 74 -3.37 -0.85 -4.17
C LEU A 74 -2.12 -1.34 -3.44
N VAL A 75 -2.28 -1.74 -2.18
CA VAL A 75 -1.24 -2.36 -1.37
C VAL A 75 -1.56 -3.85 -1.19
N VAL A 76 -0.69 -4.71 -1.71
CA VAL A 76 -0.87 -6.17 -1.68
C VAL A 76 0.10 -6.78 -0.69
N VAL A 77 -0.45 -7.60 0.22
CA VAL A 77 0.30 -8.25 1.30
C VAL A 77 -0.06 -9.74 1.40
N PRO A 78 0.83 -10.61 1.90
CA PRO A 78 0.62 -12.07 1.90
C PRO A 78 -0.43 -12.58 2.88
N THR A 79 -0.66 -11.89 4.01
CA THR A 79 -1.51 -12.42 5.09
C THR A 79 -2.54 -11.40 5.58
N ARG A 80 -3.57 -11.90 6.26
CA ARG A 80 -4.68 -11.09 6.79
C ARG A 80 -4.20 -10.18 7.91
N GLU A 81 -3.33 -10.71 8.76
CA GLU A 81 -2.75 -10.03 9.91
C GLU A 81 -1.92 -8.84 9.43
N LEU A 82 -1.09 -9.05 8.40
CA LEU A 82 -0.32 -7.96 7.80
C LEU A 82 -1.23 -6.94 7.10
N ALA A 83 -2.32 -7.36 6.45
CA ALA A 83 -3.28 -6.44 5.85
C ALA A 83 -3.93 -5.52 6.89
N ILE A 84 -4.22 -6.05 8.09
CA ILE A 84 -4.76 -5.26 9.21
C ILE A 84 -3.71 -4.28 9.71
N GLN A 85 -2.47 -4.74 9.95
CA GLN A 85 -1.39 -3.88 10.43
C GLN A 85 -1.09 -2.73 9.47
N VAL A 86 -0.95 -3.04 8.18
CA VAL A 86 -0.71 -2.02 7.15
C VAL A 86 -1.89 -1.05 7.05
N TYR A 87 -3.13 -1.55 7.12
CA TYR A 87 -4.32 -0.70 7.15
C TYR A 87 -4.30 0.29 8.33
N GLU A 88 -3.99 -0.17 9.54
CA GLU A 88 -3.93 0.68 10.75
C GLU A 88 -2.83 1.76 10.68
N ASP A 89 -1.66 1.39 10.15
CA ASP A 89 -0.55 2.32 9.93
C ASP A 89 -0.93 3.41 8.91
N LEU A 90 -1.58 3.04 7.80
CA LEU A 90 -2.00 4.00 6.79
C LEU A 90 -3.16 4.88 7.26
N GLU A 91 -4.12 4.35 8.02
CA GLU A 91 -5.19 5.15 8.65
C GLU A 91 -4.61 6.20 9.60
N THR A 92 -3.59 5.83 10.38
CA THR A 92 -2.87 6.78 11.23
C THR A 92 -2.24 7.88 10.40
N ALA A 93 -1.47 7.51 9.36
CA ALA A 93 -0.78 8.45 8.49
C ALA A 93 -1.74 9.37 7.72
N ALA A 94 -2.94 8.88 7.35
CA ALA A 94 -3.94 9.63 6.61
C ALA A 94 -4.96 10.36 7.50
N SER A 95 -4.88 10.28 8.82
CA SER A 95 -5.93 10.75 9.74
C SER A 95 -6.28 12.26 9.65
N GLY A 96 -5.37 13.07 9.08
CA GLY A 96 -5.61 14.49 8.78
C GLY A 96 -6.25 14.76 7.41
N ARG A 97 -6.55 13.73 6.61
CA ARG A 97 -6.99 13.83 5.21
C ARG A 97 -8.35 13.15 4.98
N PRO A 98 -9.11 13.57 3.96
CA PRO A 98 -10.36 12.90 3.54
C PRO A 98 -10.13 11.53 2.86
N THR A 99 -8.86 11.14 2.66
CA THR A 99 -8.48 9.84 2.06
C THR A 99 -9.07 8.68 2.87
N SER A 100 -9.86 7.85 2.22
CA SER A 100 -10.48 6.67 2.82
C SER A 100 -9.75 5.39 2.42
N ILE A 101 -9.53 4.50 3.40
CA ILE A 101 -8.79 3.25 3.20
C ILE A 101 -9.71 2.05 3.48
N ALA A 102 -9.59 1.01 2.66
CA ALA A 102 -10.31 -0.25 2.83
C ALA A 102 -9.33 -1.42 3.03
N SER A 103 -9.68 -2.35 3.92
CA SER A 103 -8.92 -3.59 4.15
C SER A 103 -9.66 -4.81 3.60
N ILE A 104 -9.05 -5.49 2.64
CA ILE A 104 -9.68 -6.48 1.76
C ILE A 104 -8.96 -7.84 1.87
N TYR A 105 -9.50 -8.74 2.68
CA TYR A 105 -8.89 -10.03 2.94
C TYR A 105 -9.92 -11.12 3.29
N GLY A 106 -9.53 -12.39 3.13
CA GLY A 106 -10.39 -13.56 3.37
C GLY A 106 -10.84 -13.72 4.83
N GLY A 107 -11.88 -14.53 5.08
CA GLY A 107 -12.33 -14.86 6.44
C GLY A 107 -13.11 -13.76 7.18
N LYS A 108 -13.18 -12.55 6.60
CA LYS A 108 -14.10 -11.48 7.00
C LYS A 108 -15.28 -11.42 6.02
N ALA A 109 -16.44 -11.04 6.53
CA ALA A 109 -17.67 -10.90 5.76
C ALA A 109 -17.50 -9.92 4.59
N TYR A 110 -18.13 -10.25 3.46
CA TYR A 110 -18.06 -9.44 2.24
C TYR A 110 -18.72 -8.08 2.42
N GLU A 111 -19.87 -8.03 3.11
CA GLU A 111 -20.71 -6.83 3.20
C GLU A 111 -19.94 -5.60 3.69
N GLY A 112 -19.15 -5.73 4.77
CA GLY A 112 -18.36 -4.61 5.29
C GLY A 112 -17.29 -4.13 4.31
N GLN A 113 -16.62 -5.05 3.62
CA GLN A 113 -15.59 -4.73 2.62
C GLN A 113 -16.22 -4.04 1.40
N ILE A 114 -17.36 -4.56 0.93
CA ILE A 114 -18.12 -3.98 -0.19
C ILE A 114 -18.64 -2.59 0.18
N ALA A 115 -19.09 -2.39 1.42
CA ALA A 115 -19.55 -1.08 1.89
C ALA A 115 -18.42 -0.04 1.85
N GLN A 116 -17.21 -0.40 2.29
CA GLN A 116 -16.04 0.49 2.20
C GLN A 116 -15.69 0.85 0.75
N LEU A 117 -15.71 -0.13 -0.16
CA LEU A 117 -15.46 0.10 -1.59
C LEU A 117 -16.53 1.00 -2.22
N LYS A 118 -17.81 0.74 -1.93
CA LYS A 118 -18.94 1.58 -2.40
C LYS A 118 -18.91 2.98 -1.81
N GLY A 119 -18.34 3.14 -0.61
CA GLY A 119 -18.07 4.44 0.01
C GLY A 119 -17.00 5.26 -0.70
N GLY A 120 -16.30 4.68 -1.69
CA GLY A 120 -15.34 5.41 -2.52
C GLY A 120 -13.90 5.34 -2.04
N ALA A 121 -13.53 4.32 -1.25
CA ALA A 121 -12.16 4.14 -0.76
C ALA A 121 -11.11 4.33 -1.85
N GLN A 122 -10.12 5.18 -1.58
CA GLN A 122 -9.05 5.52 -2.52
C GLN A 122 -7.83 4.61 -2.34
N ILE A 123 -7.60 4.09 -1.14
CA ILE A 123 -6.53 3.14 -0.86
C ILE A 123 -7.14 1.79 -0.49
N VAL A 124 -6.67 0.73 -1.13
CA VAL A 124 -7.02 -0.65 -0.77
C VAL A 124 -5.77 -1.37 -0.28
N VAL A 125 -5.84 -1.94 0.92
CA VAL A 125 -4.85 -2.87 1.45
C VAL A 125 -5.47 -4.27 1.45
N GLY A 126 -4.83 -5.26 0.83
CA GLY A 126 -5.47 -6.57 0.76
C GLY A 126 -4.59 -7.76 0.40
N THR A 127 -5.18 -8.94 0.57
CA THR A 127 -4.57 -10.22 0.20
C THR A 127 -4.97 -10.63 -1.22
N PRO A 128 -4.07 -11.20 -2.04
CA PRO A 128 -4.29 -11.44 -3.47
C PRO A 128 -5.62 -12.12 -3.81
N GLY A 129 -5.93 -13.24 -3.15
CA GLY A 129 -7.13 -14.03 -3.47
C GLY A 129 -8.45 -13.27 -3.29
N ARG A 130 -8.61 -12.49 -2.20
CA ARG A 130 -9.83 -11.71 -1.97
C ARG A 130 -9.93 -10.50 -2.91
N LEU A 131 -8.80 -9.86 -3.22
CA LEU A 131 -8.76 -8.76 -4.18
C LEU A 131 -9.26 -9.21 -5.56
N LEU A 132 -8.73 -10.33 -6.05
CA LEU A 132 -9.12 -10.89 -7.34
C LEU A 132 -10.56 -11.37 -7.37
N ASP A 133 -11.05 -11.96 -6.28
CA ASP A 133 -12.44 -12.38 -6.18
C ASP A 133 -13.41 -11.18 -6.29
N LEU A 134 -13.17 -10.10 -5.53
CA LEU A 134 -13.99 -8.89 -5.64
C LEU A 134 -13.86 -8.20 -7.00
N ALA A 135 -12.67 -8.21 -7.61
CA ALA A 135 -12.48 -7.68 -8.96
C ALA A 135 -13.22 -8.51 -10.02
N GLY A 136 -13.17 -9.85 -9.91
CA GLY A 136 -13.92 -10.77 -10.78
C GLY A 136 -15.43 -10.63 -10.67
N GLN A 137 -15.93 -10.30 -9.47
CA GLN A 137 -17.33 -9.96 -9.23
C GLN A 137 -17.70 -8.52 -9.66
N ARG A 138 -16.75 -7.74 -10.20
CA ARG A 138 -16.90 -6.32 -10.59
C ARG A 138 -17.28 -5.40 -9.41
N LEU A 139 -16.92 -5.79 -8.20
CA LEU A 139 -17.11 -5.00 -6.97
C LEU A 139 -15.90 -4.14 -6.64
N LEU A 140 -14.74 -4.48 -7.19
CA LEU A 140 -13.49 -3.73 -7.09
C LEU A 140 -13.02 -3.39 -8.51
N ASN A 141 -12.84 -2.09 -8.80
CA ASN A 141 -12.26 -1.63 -10.06
C ASN A 141 -10.81 -1.20 -9.84
N LEU A 142 -9.87 -1.85 -10.55
CA LEU A 142 -8.44 -1.58 -10.47
C LEU A 142 -7.91 -0.74 -11.63
N GLY A 143 -8.76 -0.39 -12.60
CA GLY A 143 -8.35 0.31 -13.83
C GLY A 143 -7.92 1.77 -13.64
N ASN A 144 -8.10 2.33 -12.44
CA ASN A 144 -7.68 3.70 -12.09
C ASN A 144 -6.58 3.72 -11.02
N VAL A 145 -5.93 2.58 -10.76
CA VAL A 145 -4.80 2.51 -9.83
C VAL A 145 -3.61 3.25 -10.41
N GLU A 146 -3.12 4.23 -9.66
CA GLU A 146 -1.97 5.09 -9.96
C GLU A 146 -0.74 4.66 -9.16
N GLU A 147 -0.95 4.03 -7.99
CA GLU A 147 0.09 3.61 -7.05
C GLU A 147 -0.11 2.14 -6.68
N MET A 148 0.91 1.29 -6.85
CA MET A 148 0.86 -0.13 -6.47
C MET A 148 2.03 -0.52 -5.59
N VAL A 149 1.73 -1.18 -4.48
CA VAL A 149 2.72 -1.70 -3.52
C VAL A 149 2.59 -3.21 -3.40
N LEU A 150 3.71 -3.92 -3.47
CA LEU A 150 3.83 -5.31 -3.04
C LEU A 150 4.72 -5.37 -1.80
N ASP A 151 4.20 -5.79 -0.65
CA ASP A 151 5.03 -5.99 0.56
C ASP A 151 5.11 -7.47 0.94
N GLU A 152 6.28 -7.88 1.43
CA GLU A 152 6.68 -9.28 1.63
C GLU A 152 6.50 -10.11 0.34
N ALA A 153 7.02 -9.58 -0.78
CA ALA A 153 6.85 -10.16 -2.10
C ALA A 153 7.44 -11.58 -2.22
N ASP A 154 8.59 -11.85 -1.60
CA ASP A 154 9.17 -13.19 -1.49
C ASP A 154 8.20 -14.19 -0.83
N LYS A 155 7.62 -13.81 0.30
CA LYS A 155 6.64 -14.64 0.99
C LYS A 155 5.37 -14.85 0.18
N MET A 156 4.94 -13.86 -0.61
CA MET A 156 3.82 -14.07 -1.54
C MET A 156 4.14 -15.15 -2.57
N LEU A 157 5.38 -15.22 -3.05
CA LEU A 157 5.82 -16.30 -3.95
C LEU A 157 5.85 -17.65 -3.24
N ASP A 158 6.38 -17.73 -2.02
CA ASP A 158 6.42 -18.97 -1.22
C ASP A 158 5.01 -19.53 -0.95
N LEU A 159 4.02 -18.66 -0.78
CA LEU A 159 2.61 -19.02 -0.61
C LEU A 159 1.89 -19.35 -1.93
N GLY A 160 2.58 -19.28 -3.07
CA GLY A 160 2.04 -19.61 -4.37
C GLY A 160 1.19 -18.50 -5.02
N PHE A 161 1.30 -17.25 -4.58
CA PHE A 161 0.50 -16.14 -5.10
C PHE A 161 1.03 -15.52 -6.41
N LEU A 162 2.09 -16.07 -7.03
CA LEU A 162 2.66 -15.51 -8.25
C LEU A 162 1.60 -15.24 -9.34
N SER A 163 0.79 -16.25 -9.66
CA SER A 163 -0.27 -16.09 -10.68
C SER A 163 -1.32 -15.04 -10.30
N ASP A 164 -1.56 -14.85 -9.01
CA ASP A 164 -2.54 -13.88 -8.54
C ASP A 164 -1.97 -12.45 -8.58
N ILE A 165 -0.68 -12.29 -8.30
CA ILE A 165 0.04 -11.02 -8.48
C ILE A 165 0.03 -10.63 -9.96
N GLU A 166 0.38 -11.55 -10.86
CA GLU A 166 0.36 -11.29 -12.32
C GLU A 166 -1.01 -10.80 -12.81
N LYS A 167 -2.11 -11.40 -12.31
CA LYS A 167 -3.48 -10.97 -12.64
C LYS A 167 -3.79 -9.57 -12.09
N LEU A 168 -3.30 -9.22 -10.91
CA LEU A 168 -3.47 -7.86 -10.35
C LEU A 168 -2.69 -6.83 -11.18
N PHE A 169 -1.46 -7.15 -11.60
CA PHE A 169 -0.66 -6.32 -12.50
C PHE A 169 -1.37 -6.12 -13.85
N ALA A 170 -1.99 -7.17 -14.39
CA ALA A 170 -2.74 -7.11 -15.64
C ALA A 170 -4.06 -6.30 -15.56
N GLN A 171 -4.63 -6.15 -14.36
CA GLN A 171 -5.87 -5.40 -14.12
C GLN A 171 -5.62 -3.93 -13.73
N THR A 172 -4.35 -3.53 -13.57
CA THR A 172 -3.96 -2.16 -13.22
C THR A 172 -3.24 -1.48 -14.39
N PRO A 173 -3.32 -0.14 -14.53
CA PRO A 173 -2.62 0.59 -15.60
C PRO A 173 -1.12 0.34 -15.63
N ALA A 174 -0.53 0.17 -16.83
CA ALA A 174 0.91 -0.03 -17.00
C ALA A 174 1.76 1.21 -16.65
N THR A 175 1.13 2.39 -16.55
CA THR A 175 1.78 3.66 -16.20
C THR A 175 1.78 3.95 -14.70
N ARG A 176 1.25 3.03 -13.88
CA ARG A 176 1.24 3.17 -12.42
C ARG A 176 2.67 3.20 -11.86
N HIS A 177 2.86 3.90 -10.76
CA HIS A 177 4.08 3.81 -9.96
C HIS A 177 4.05 2.53 -9.12
N THR A 178 5.12 1.75 -9.16
CA THR A 178 5.22 0.45 -8.48
C THR A 178 6.33 0.44 -7.44
N MET A 179 6.00 0.08 -6.21
CA MET A 179 6.98 -0.13 -5.14
C MET A 179 6.91 -1.57 -4.64
N LEU A 180 8.01 -2.29 -4.72
CA LEU A 180 8.14 -3.67 -4.29
C LEU A 180 9.07 -3.77 -3.09
N PHE A 181 8.61 -4.40 -2.01
CA PHE A 181 9.38 -4.64 -0.80
C PHE A 181 9.48 -6.12 -0.49
N SER A 182 10.71 -6.58 -0.26
CA SER A 182 10.99 -7.99 -0.03
C SER A 182 12.20 -8.17 0.88
N ALA A 183 12.24 -9.23 1.69
CA ALA A 183 13.45 -9.54 2.46
C ALA A 183 14.51 -10.22 1.57
N THR A 184 14.05 -11.01 0.61
CA THR A 184 14.88 -11.71 -0.37
C THR A 184 14.43 -11.38 -1.80
N MET A 185 15.34 -11.53 -2.77
CA MET A 185 15.06 -11.24 -4.18
C MET A 185 15.17 -12.54 -5.01
N PRO A 186 14.19 -13.46 -4.91
CA PRO A 186 14.16 -14.65 -5.75
C PRO A 186 13.97 -14.28 -7.23
N GLY A 187 14.43 -15.17 -8.12
CA GLY A 187 14.46 -14.94 -9.57
C GLY A 187 13.18 -14.34 -10.18
N PRO A 188 11.96 -14.83 -9.83
CA PRO A 188 10.71 -14.26 -10.35
C PRO A 188 10.41 -12.80 -9.96
N ILE A 189 11.10 -12.24 -8.96
CA ILE A 189 10.95 -10.83 -8.55
C ILE A 189 11.90 -9.91 -9.34
N VAL A 190 13.04 -10.46 -9.79
CA VAL A 190 14.12 -9.70 -10.44
C VAL A 190 14.02 -9.73 -11.97
N ALA A 191 13.17 -10.62 -12.51
CA ALA A 191 13.03 -10.90 -13.94
C ALA A 191 12.09 -9.93 -14.67
#